data_AF-A0A837KP87-F1
#
_entry.id   AF-A0A837KP87-F1
#
_cell.length_a   1.000
_cell.length_b   1.000
_cell.length_c   1.000
_cell.angle_alpha   90.00
_cell.angle_beta   90.00
_cell.angle_gamma   90.00
#
_symmetry.space_group_name_H-M   'P 1'
#
loop_
_entity.id
_entity.type
_entity.pdbx_description
1 polymer ?
#
loop_
_entity_poly.entity_id
_entity_poly.type
_entity_poly.pdbx_seq_one_letter_code
_entity_poly.pdbx_strand_id
1 'polypeptide(L)'
;MKTSRISLFFLSLCFLLLLVPVQAFADDFDDSGPLQFRLDHIELDDSKNPPLAYATVSWGNTSPSEIEYLEATLDLYSKNGKKISLAPATIKKDLVLAGDSELSLIADLQFKLVKDITDASQLDGAYIHDQLSYSPGRQTIPQANIETKLLSASYRDNKLHVGAAVFNIGDATATNFKWDYVIVGWGDKPHHDFKYTNDSGKKHPVLNESLTLEPGRFVKVSFAIPLEGPAVPLPEIKDISFRLETDYGHSTPHRINRQEIFVNNQRLDSDIVDDYDTMYVPLRDLAEALGATVTWEERTQSALVKKGNTSILTSVGNPYYSLNGDQDSVLNHEPRLYQNTTFIVPLRFFSGLLDSEVIYHRMWAKEPIELIIVIPRSN
;
A
#
# COMPACT_ATOMS: atom_id res chain seq x y z
N MET A 1 44.93 -48.34 -48.09
CA MET A 1 44.13 -49.38 -47.39
C MET A 1 44.30 -49.19 -45.90
N LYS A 2 43.17 -49.22 -45.16
CA LYS A 2 42.99 -49.08 -43.70
C LYS A 2 42.88 -47.65 -43.15
N THR A 3 41.65 -47.18 -43.28
CA THR A 3 40.86 -46.34 -42.37
C THR A 3 41.11 -46.59 -40.87
N SER A 4 41.19 -45.52 -40.08
CA SER A 4 40.62 -45.48 -38.72
C SER A 4 40.08 -44.08 -38.43
N ARG A 5 38.82 -44.04 -37.97
CA ARG A 5 38.03 -42.86 -37.65
C ARG A 5 38.50 -42.25 -36.33
N ILE A 6 38.57 -40.92 -36.25
CA ILE A 6 38.64 -40.20 -34.98
C ILE A 6 37.47 -39.22 -34.94
N SER A 7 36.68 -39.35 -33.88
CA SER A 7 35.46 -38.62 -33.58
C SER A 7 35.65 -37.11 -33.53
N LEU A 8 34.70 -36.38 -34.12
CA LEU A 8 34.49 -34.96 -33.93
C LEU A 8 33.90 -34.73 -32.52
N PHE A 9 34.64 -34.05 -31.64
CA PHE A 9 34.10 -33.46 -30.42
C PHE A 9 33.36 -32.17 -30.78
N PHE A 10 32.05 -32.12 -30.53
CA PHE A 10 31.30 -30.87 -30.49
C PHE A 10 31.71 -30.11 -29.22
N LEU A 11 32.50 -29.03 -29.39
CA LEU A 11 32.74 -28.06 -28.33
C LEU A 11 31.53 -27.13 -28.29
N SER A 12 30.68 -27.29 -27.27
CA SER A 12 29.56 -26.38 -26.97
C SER A 12 30.13 -25.03 -26.57
N LEU A 13 30.05 -24.05 -27.49
CA LEU A 13 30.42 -22.66 -27.21
C LEU A 13 29.23 -21.98 -26.51
N CYS A 14 29.27 -21.93 -25.18
CA CYS A 14 28.36 -21.11 -24.38
C CYS A 14 28.52 -19.64 -24.80
N PHE A 15 27.49 -19.07 -25.42
CA PHE A 15 27.35 -17.62 -25.55
C PHE A 15 26.96 -17.08 -24.17
N LEU A 16 27.93 -16.49 -23.50
CA LEU A 16 27.72 -15.69 -22.30
C LEU A 16 27.03 -14.38 -22.74
N LEU A 17 25.70 -14.34 -22.69
CA LEU A 17 24.93 -13.09 -22.79
C LEU A 17 25.33 -12.22 -21.59
N LEU A 18 26.15 -11.21 -21.85
CA LEU A 18 26.40 -10.11 -20.94
C LEU A 18 25.06 -9.39 -20.72
N LEU A 19 24.43 -9.66 -19.56
CA LEU A 19 23.37 -8.82 -19.00
C LEU A 19 23.96 -7.41 -18.82
N VAL A 20 23.62 -6.50 -19.73
CA VAL A 20 23.75 -5.06 -19.50
C VAL A 20 22.77 -4.73 -18.38
N PRO A 21 23.17 -4.00 -17.33
CA PRO A 21 22.27 -3.67 -16.24
C PRO A 21 21.09 -2.87 -16.78
N VAL A 22 19.89 -3.37 -16.50
CA VAL A 22 18.60 -2.70 -16.72
C VAL A 22 18.70 -1.29 -16.14
N GLN A 23 18.65 -0.27 -17.00
CA GLN A 23 18.47 1.11 -16.58
C GLN A 23 17.07 1.23 -15.96
N ALA A 24 17.02 1.68 -14.72
CA ALA A 24 15.79 1.89 -13.96
C ALA A 24 14.77 2.68 -14.81
N PHE A 25 13.64 2.04 -15.13
CA PHE A 25 12.47 2.71 -15.66
C PHE A 25 11.98 3.69 -14.60
N ALA A 26 11.58 4.89 -15.03
CA ALA A 26 10.93 5.85 -14.15
C ALA A 26 9.71 5.17 -13.51
N ASP A 27 9.53 5.34 -12.21
CA ASP A 27 8.37 4.86 -11.45
C ASP A 27 7.10 5.56 -12.01
N ASP A 28 6.49 4.94 -13.01
CA ASP A 28 5.35 5.44 -13.79
C ASP A 28 4.03 5.05 -13.12
N PHE A 29 3.84 5.53 -11.88
CA PHE A 29 2.55 5.42 -11.21
C PHE A 29 1.68 6.62 -11.64
N ASP A 30 0.88 6.44 -12.69
CA ASP A 30 -0.18 7.41 -13.01
C ASP A 30 -1.37 7.20 -12.05
N ASP A 31 -1.84 8.30 -11.45
CA ASP A 31 -2.87 8.35 -10.40
C ASP A 31 -4.31 8.17 -10.97
N SER A 32 -4.44 7.62 -12.18
CA SER A 32 -5.59 7.82 -13.07
C SER A 32 -6.69 6.72 -13.03
N GLY A 33 -6.50 5.62 -12.30
CA GLY A 33 -7.52 4.56 -12.23
C GLY A 33 -7.21 3.36 -11.32
N PRO A 34 -8.15 2.40 -11.21
CA PRO A 34 -8.01 1.17 -10.44
C PRO A 34 -7.02 0.18 -11.05
N LEU A 35 -6.53 0.45 -12.26
CA LEU A 35 -5.53 -0.35 -12.93
C LEU A 35 -4.23 0.43 -12.98
N GLN A 36 -3.15 -0.23 -12.60
CA GLN A 36 -1.78 0.28 -12.72
C GLN A 36 -1.06 -0.52 -13.82
N PHE A 37 -0.26 0.15 -14.63
CA PHE A 37 0.51 -0.45 -15.73
C PHE A 37 1.96 0.00 -15.65
N ARG A 38 2.89 -0.92 -15.90
CA ARG A 38 4.32 -0.65 -15.99
C ARG A 38 4.85 -1.25 -17.29
N LEU A 39 5.48 -0.42 -18.11
CA LEU A 39 6.18 -0.88 -19.30
C LEU A 39 7.51 -1.52 -18.88
N ASP A 40 7.59 -2.85 -18.90
CA ASP A 40 8.81 -3.57 -18.48
C ASP A 40 9.83 -3.69 -19.60
N HIS A 41 9.35 -3.81 -20.84
CA HIS A 41 10.20 -3.99 -22.01
C HIS A 41 9.55 -3.44 -23.27
N ILE A 42 10.34 -2.91 -24.20
CA ILE A 42 9.87 -2.45 -25.50
C ILE A 42 10.94 -2.63 -26.58
N GLU A 43 10.54 -3.18 -27.73
CA GLU A 43 11.39 -3.38 -28.90
C GLU A 43 10.78 -2.75 -30.16
N LEU A 44 11.61 -2.03 -30.91
CA LEU A 44 11.25 -1.46 -32.19
C LEU A 44 11.49 -2.46 -33.34
N ASP A 45 10.48 -2.60 -34.21
CA ASP A 45 10.59 -3.22 -35.53
C ASP A 45 10.39 -2.13 -36.60
N ASP A 46 11.50 -1.49 -36.95
CA ASP A 46 11.62 -0.42 -37.95
C ASP A 46 11.56 -0.94 -39.40
N SER A 47 11.59 -2.27 -39.58
CA SER A 47 11.43 -2.92 -40.88
C SER A 47 9.98 -2.82 -41.42
N LYS A 48 9.03 -2.46 -40.56
CA LYS A 48 7.60 -2.33 -40.89
C LYS A 48 7.23 -0.91 -41.30
N ASN A 49 6.14 -0.78 -42.06
CA ASN A 49 5.60 0.51 -42.46
C ASN A 49 4.06 0.55 -42.23
N PRO A 50 3.57 1.27 -41.20
CA PRO A 50 4.35 2.03 -40.21
C PRO A 50 5.20 1.10 -39.30
N PRO A 51 6.27 1.64 -38.66
CA PRO A 51 7.07 0.91 -37.69
C PRO A 51 6.21 0.32 -36.57
N LEU A 52 6.61 -0.82 -36.02
CA LEU A 52 5.92 -1.46 -34.90
C LEU A 52 6.77 -1.40 -33.64
N ALA A 53 6.12 -1.30 -32.47
CA ALA A 53 6.74 -1.64 -31.20
C ALA A 53 6.05 -2.87 -30.61
N TYR A 54 6.86 -3.79 -30.08
CA TYR A 54 6.40 -4.90 -29.25
C TYR A 54 6.78 -4.59 -27.80
N ALA A 55 5.79 -4.61 -26.92
CA ALA A 55 5.94 -4.18 -25.54
C ALA A 55 5.48 -5.29 -24.59
N THR A 56 6.20 -5.48 -23.50
CA THR A 56 5.75 -6.29 -22.36
C THR A 56 5.37 -5.34 -21.23
N VAL A 57 4.15 -5.49 -20.73
CA VAL A 57 3.55 -4.60 -19.72
C VAL A 57 3.10 -5.43 -18.52
N SER A 58 3.67 -5.17 -17.36
CA SER A 58 3.17 -5.62 -16.06
C SER A 58 1.99 -4.74 -15.66
N TRP A 59 0.93 -5.32 -15.09
CA TRP A 59 -0.23 -4.56 -14.67
C TRP A 59 -1.00 -5.26 -13.55
N GLY A 60 -1.85 -4.52 -12.85
CA GLY A 60 -2.64 -5.03 -11.73
C GLY A 60 -3.87 -4.19 -11.46
N ASN A 61 -4.89 -4.78 -10.86
CA ASN A 61 -6.02 -4.05 -10.32
C ASN A 61 -5.75 -3.73 -8.86
N THR A 62 -5.35 -2.49 -8.61
CA THR A 62 -4.99 -2.02 -7.27
C THR A 62 -6.22 -1.62 -6.46
N SER A 63 -7.41 -1.53 -7.07
CA SER A 63 -8.64 -1.25 -6.35
C SER A 63 -9.04 -2.42 -5.42
N PRO A 64 -9.81 -2.13 -4.36
CA PRO A 64 -10.27 -3.16 -3.42
C PRO A 64 -11.42 -4.03 -3.96
N SER A 65 -11.95 -3.72 -5.14
CA SER A 65 -13.03 -4.49 -5.74
C SER A 65 -12.55 -5.29 -6.95
N GLU A 66 -13.16 -6.45 -7.17
CA GLU A 66 -12.88 -7.26 -8.35
C GLU A 66 -13.54 -6.66 -9.60
N ILE A 67 -12.87 -6.79 -10.75
CA ILE A 67 -13.41 -6.42 -12.04
C ILE A 67 -13.83 -7.70 -12.77
N GLU A 68 -15.13 -7.95 -12.87
CA GLU A 68 -15.68 -9.18 -13.47
C GLU A 68 -15.21 -9.40 -14.92
N TYR A 69 -15.10 -8.34 -15.71
CA TYR A 69 -14.27 -8.34 -16.90
C TYR A 69 -13.79 -6.94 -17.23
N LEU A 70 -12.55 -6.91 -17.68
CA LEU A 70 -11.87 -5.74 -18.15
C LEU A 70 -11.76 -5.73 -19.67
N GLU A 71 -12.05 -4.58 -20.27
CA GLU A 71 -11.54 -4.20 -21.58
C GLU A 71 -10.91 -2.81 -21.45
N ALA A 72 -9.60 -2.75 -21.62
CA ALA A 72 -8.81 -1.53 -21.51
C ALA A 72 -8.12 -1.23 -22.84
N THR A 73 -8.02 0.05 -23.17
CA THR A 73 -7.25 0.53 -24.32
C THR A 73 -6.04 1.32 -23.83
N LEU A 74 -4.88 1.02 -24.39
CA LEU A 74 -3.59 1.56 -23.98
C LEU A 74 -2.95 2.29 -25.14
N ASP A 75 -2.42 3.48 -24.91
CA ASP A 75 -1.63 4.24 -25.86
C ASP A 75 -0.18 4.35 -25.41
N LEU A 76 0.73 4.47 -26.37
CA LEU A 76 2.15 4.60 -26.11
C LEU A 76 2.56 6.06 -26.30
N TYR A 77 3.25 6.61 -25.30
CA TYR A 77 3.74 7.98 -25.27
C TYR A 77 5.27 7.97 -25.19
N SER A 78 5.91 8.98 -25.76
CA SER A 78 7.34 9.20 -25.57
C SER A 78 7.61 9.86 -24.20
N LYS A 79 8.86 9.80 -23.73
CA LYS A 79 9.30 10.47 -22.49
C LYS A 79 8.96 11.97 -22.36
N ASN A 80 8.66 12.63 -23.48
CA ASN A 80 8.29 14.04 -23.53
C ASN A 80 6.77 14.26 -23.55
N GLY A 81 5.95 13.23 -23.32
CA GLY A 81 4.49 13.31 -23.30
C GLY A 81 3.83 13.38 -24.68
N LYS A 82 4.55 13.05 -25.76
CA LYS A 82 3.95 12.97 -27.11
C LYS A 82 3.43 11.56 -27.36
N LYS A 83 2.15 11.42 -27.70
CA LYS A 83 1.59 10.15 -28.18
C LYS A 83 2.32 9.68 -29.44
N ILE A 84 2.87 8.47 -29.41
CA ILE A 84 3.62 7.84 -30.50
C ILE A 84 2.92 6.61 -31.08
N SER A 85 1.90 6.05 -30.41
CA SER A 85 0.99 5.07 -31.01
C SER A 85 -0.01 5.73 -31.98
N LEU A 86 -0.22 5.10 -33.13
CA LEU A 86 -1.25 5.49 -34.11
C LEU A 86 -2.65 5.01 -33.73
N ALA A 87 -2.72 3.90 -32.99
CA ALA A 87 -3.94 3.30 -32.49
C ALA A 87 -3.65 2.65 -31.13
N PRO A 88 -4.64 2.56 -30.23
CA PRO A 88 -4.45 1.93 -28.95
C PRO A 88 -4.28 0.41 -29.10
N ALA A 89 -3.48 -0.19 -28.21
CA ALA A 89 -3.53 -1.62 -27.95
C ALA A 89 -4.70 -1.93 -27.02
N THR A 90 -5.21 -3.17 -27.03
CA THR A 90 -6.34 -3.58 -26.20
C THR A 90 -5.97 -4.74 -25.30
N ILE A 91 -6.31 -4.63 -24.02
CA ILE A 91 -6.27 -5.74 -23.06
C ILE A 91 -7.71 -6.15 -22.78
N LYS A 92 -7.98 -7.46 -22.85
CA LYS A 92 -9.25 -8.07 -22.41
C LYS A 92 -8.95 -9.16 -21.42
N LYS A 93 -9.60 -9.13 -20.26
CA LYS A 93 -9.42 -10.14 -19.22
C LYS A 93 -10.73 -10.38 -18.49
N ASP A 94 -11.14 -11.65 -18.43
CA ASP A 94 -12.16 -12.10 -17.49
C ASP A 94 -11.56 -12.13 -16.09
N LEU A 95 -12.31 -11.63 -15.10
CA LEU A 95 -11.98 -11.61 -13.68
C LEU A 95 -10.57 -11.07 -13.38
N VAL A 96 -10.51 -9.80 -12.99
CA VAL A 96 -9.30 -9.17 -12.45
C VAL A 96 -9.47 -9.04 -10.94
N LEU A 97 -8.64 -9.76 -10.18
CA LEU A 97 -8.68 -9.77 -8.72
C LEU A 97 -8.40 -8.38 -8.15
N ALA A 98 -8.95 -8.08 -6.98
CA ALA A 98 -8.68 -6.84 -6.25
C ALA A 98 -7.28 -6.81 -5.63
N GLY A 99 -6.77 -5.62 -5.35
CA GLY A 99 -5.61 -5.40 -4.48
C GLY A 99 -4.24 -5.85 -5.02
N ASP A 100 -4.07 -6.01 -6.33
CA ASP A 100 -2.80 -6.42 -6.94
C ASP A 100 -1.84 -5.23 -7.11
N SER A 101 -1.22 -4.80 -6.01
CA SER A 101 -0.21 -3.73 -6.01
C SER A 101 1.15 -4.14 -6.59
N GLU A 102 1.41 -5.44 -6.71
CA GLU A 102 2.67 -5.99 -7.24
C GLU A 102 2.71 -6.04 -8.78
N LEU A 103 1.60 -5.68 -9.44
CA LEU A 103 1.43 -5.71 -10.90
C LEU A 103 1.72 -7.10 -11.47
N SER A 104 1.10 -8.13 -10.86
CA SER A 104 1.42 -9.53 -11.15
C SER A 104 0.98 -10.03 -12.53
N LEU A 105 0.12 -9.28 -13.24
CA LEU A 105 -0.37 -9.66 -14.56
C LEU A 105 0.55 -9.13 -15.65
N ILE A 106 0.72 -9.90 -16.73
CA ILE A 106 1.56 -9.52 -17.86
C ILE A 106 0.71 -9.46 -19.14
N ALA A 107 0.95 -8.44 -19.96
CA ALA A 107 0.38 -8.30 -21.29
C ALA A 107 1.48 -8.00 -22.31
N ASP A 108 1.52 -8.80 -23.38
CA ASP A 108 2.34 -8.52 -24.55
C ASP A 108 1.50 -7.75 -25.58
N LEU A 109 1.92 -6.53 -25.87
CA LEU A 109 1.19 -5.57 -26.68
C LEU A 109 1.97 -5.22 -27.95
N GLN A 110 1.22 -4.91 -29.00
CA GLN A 110 1.79 -4.41 -30.25
C GLN A 110 1.24 -3.03 -30.56
N PHE A 111 2.13 -2.06 -30.76
CA PHE A 111 1.78 -0.70 -31.14
C PHE A 111 2.22 -0.40 -32.57
N LYS A 112 1.31 0.14 -33.38
CA LYS A 112 1.69 0.80 -34.64
C LYS A 112 2.18 2.20 -34.31
N LEU A 113 3.39 2.56 -34.73
CA LEU A 113 4.00 3.83 -34.37
C LEU A 113 3.85 4.90 -35.44
N VAL A 114 3.94 6.16 -35.04
CA VAL A 114 4.14 7.28 -35.98
C VAL A 114 5.43 7.07 -36.78
N LYS A 115 5.44 7.49 -38.05
CA LYS A 115 6.57 7.25 -38.98
C LYS A 115 7.89 7.91 -38.56
N ASP A 116 7.82 8.90 -37.68
CA ASP A 116 8.99 9.63 -37.15
C ASP A 116 9.82 8.77 -36.17
N ILE A 117 9.32 7.60 -35.76
CA ILE A 117 10.08 6.65 -34.94
C ILE A 117 10.82 5.69 -35.87
N THR A 118 12.13 5.89 -35.99
CA THR A 118 13.01 5.13 -36.89
C THR A 118 14.19 4.50 -36.16
N ASP A 119 14.35 4.78 -34.85
CA ASP A 119 15.46 4.28 -34.04
C ASP A 119 14.97 3.90 -32.63
N ALA A 120 15.53 2.81 -32.09
CA ALA A 120 15.12 2.28 -30.79
C ALA A 120 15.32 3.27 -29.64
N SER A 121 16.34 4.14 -29.70
CA SER A 121 16.58 5.16 -28.66
C SER A 121 15.46 6.20 -28.55
N GLN A 122 14.59 6.31 -29.56
CA GLN A 122 13.41 7.18 -29.51
C GLN A 122 12.28 6.59 -28.64
N LEU A 123 12.39 5.31 -28.27
CA LEU A 123 11.51 4.65 -27.30
C LEU A 123 12.09 4.70 -25.88
N ASP A 124 13.31 5.21 -25.68
CA ASP A 124 13.91 5.34 -24.35
C ASP A 124 13.06 6.26 -23.46
N GLY A 125 12.57 5.71 -22.35
CA GLY A 125 11.66 6.40 -21.44
C GLY A 125 10.25 6.58 -22.00
N ALA A 126 9.86 5.83 -23.04
CA ALA A 126 8.47 5.73 -23.43
C ALA A 126 7.64 5.11 -22.30
N TYR A 127 6.36 5.47 -22.26
CA TYR A 127 5.44 5.01 -21.23
C TYR A 127 4.06 4.72 -21.79
N ILE A 128 3.31 3.91 -21.03
CA ILE A 128 1.93 3.59 -21.33
C ILE A 128 1.04 4.63 -20.68
N HIS A 129 0.15 5.22 -21.46
CA HIS A 129 -0.96 5.99 -20.94
C HIS A 129 -2.23 5.22 -21.25
N ASP A 130 -2.98 4.87 -20.23
CA ASP A 130 -4.25 4.18 -20.38
C ASP A 130 -5.37 5.16 -20.76
N GLN A 131 -6.30 4.67 -21.57
CA GLN A 131 -7.60 5.28 -21.75
C GLN A 131 -8.64 4.23 -21.35
N LEU A 132 -9.12 4.32 -20.11
CA LEU A 132 -10.10 3.38 -19.59
C LEU A 132 -11.48 3.68 -20.18
N SER A 133 -11.86 2.89 -21.19
CA SER A 133 -13.24 2.81 -21.64
C SER A 133 -13.96 1.73 -20.84
N TYR A 134 -14.43 2.09 -19.64
CA TYR A 134 -15.32 1.20 -18.88
C TYR A 134 -16.57 0.95 -19.71
N SER A 135 -16.67 -0.24 -20.29
CA SER A 135 -17.88 -0.66 -20.98
C SER A 135 -19.05 -0.64 -19.97
N PRO A 136 -20.18 0.01 -20.28
CA PRO A 136 -21.33 0.03 -19.39
C PRO A 136 -21.83 -1.40 -19.14
N GLY A 137 -21.82 -1.84 -17.88
CA GLY A 137 -22.50 -3.06 -17.48
C GLY A 137 -21.74 -4.10 -16.67
N ARG A 138 -20.62 -3.79 -16.00
CA ARG A 138 -19.97 -4.74 -15.08
C ARG A 138 -19.91 -4.25 -13.65
N GLN A 139 -20.42 -5.11 -12.76
CA GLN A 139 -20.50 -4.89 -11.33
C GLN A 139 -19.11 -5.11 -10.74
N THR A 140 -18.58 -4.14 -10.02
CA THR A 140 -17.53 -4.43 -9.05
C THR A 140 -18.16 -5.28 -7.96
N ILE A 141 -17.53 -6.41 -7.62
CA ILE A 141 -17.97 -7.23 -6.48
C ILE A 141 -17.23 -6.68 -5.27
N PRO A 142 -17.96 -6.15 -4.26
CA PRO A 142 -17.32 -5.64 -3.06
C PRO A 142 -16.61 -6.77 -2.30
N GLN A 143 -15.34 -6.58 -1.98
CA GLN A 143 -14.50 -7.53 -1.26
C GLN A 143 -13.95 -6.90 0.03
N ALA A 144 -13.92 -7.69 1.09
CA ALA A 144 -13.04 -7.39 2.21
C ALA A 144 -11.59 -7.47 1.73
N ASN A 145 -10.72 -6.63 2.29
CA ASN A 145 -9.29 -6.69 2.05
C ASN A 145 -8.59 -6.47 3.39
N ILE A 146 -7.96 -7.54 3.89
CA ILE A 146 -7.38 -7.57 5.23
C ILE A 146 -5.87 -7.33 5.15
N GLU A 147 -5.45 -6.31 5.87
CA GLU A 147 -4.06 -5.92 5.99
C GLU A 147 -3.59 -6.02 7.44
N THR A 148 -2.27 -6.05 7.62
CA THR A 148 -1.67 -6.10 8.95
C THR A 148 -0.59 -5.06 9.17
N LYS A 149 -0.46 -4.62 10.42
CA LYS A 149 0.55 -3.64 10.82
C LYS A 149 1.16 -4.02 12.15
N LEU A 150 2.49 -4.11 12.18
CA LEU A 150 3.26 -4.28 13.40
C LEU A 150 3.13 -3.04 14.30
N LEU A 151 2.67 -3.22 15.54
CA LEU A 151 2.52 -2.14 16.52
C LEU A 151 3.59 -2.20 17.62
N SER A 152 4.01 -3.41 18.00
CA SER A 152 5.06 -3.62 18.99
C SER A 152 5.76 -4.96 18.77
N ALA A 153 7.03 -5.01 19.13
CA ALA A 153 7.82 -6.23 19.16
C ALA A 153 8.79 -6.18 20.35
N SER A 154 9.01 -7.31 21.02
CA SER A 154 10.00 -7.41 22.10
C SER A 154 10.47 -8.85 22.31
N TYR A 155 11.75 -9.01 22.67
CA TYR A 155 12.31 -10.31 23.03
C TYR A 155 12.20 -10.53 24.54
N ARG A 156 11.50 -11.60 24.96
CA ARG A 156 11.36 -12.01 26.36
C ARG A 156 11.18 -13.53 26.42
N ASP A 157 11.69 -14.18 27.46
CA ASP A 157 11.48 -15.61 27.72
C ASP A 157 11.79 -16.54 26.53
N ASN A 158 12.86 -16.23 25.77
CA ASN A 158 13.25 -16.92 24.54
C ASN A 158 12.17 -16.91 23.43
N LYS A 159 11.35 -15.88 23.41
CA LYS A 159 10.29 -15.64 22.42
C LYS A 159 10.34 -14.22 21.90
N LEU A 160 9.94 -14.06 20.64
CA LEU A 160 9.55 -12.77 20.10
C LEU A 160 8.06 -12.56 20.37
N HIS A 161 7.76 -11.56 21.20
CA HIS A 161 6.39 -11.11 21.44
C HIS A 161 6.06 -10.01 20.46
N VAL A 162 5.05 -10.25 19.62
CA VAL A 162 4.57 -9.32 18.60
C VAL A 162 3.14 -8.90 18.94
N GLY A 163 2.89 -7.59 18.95
CA GLY A 163 1.56 -7.02 18.88
C GLY A 163 1.33 -6.38 17.52
N ALA A 164 0.25 -6.77 16.85
CA ALA A 164 -0.10 -6.25 15.53
C ALA A 164 -1.57 -5.83 15.47
N ALA A 165 -1.90 -4.93 14.55
CA ALA A 165 -3.26 -4.68 14.12
C ALA A 165 -3.58 -5.50 12.87
N VAL A 166 -4.79 -6.03 12.81
CA VAL A 166 -5.42 -6.60 11.63
C VAL A 166 -6.60 -5.70 11.29
N PHE A 167 -6.62 -5.14 10.08
CA PHE A 167 -7.58 -4.10 9.71
C PHE A 167 -8.13 -4.33 8.30
N ASN A 168 -9.36 -3.87 8.07
CA ASN A 168 -10.03 -4.05 6.78
C ASN A 168 -9.98 -2.74 5.98
N ILE A 169 -9.33 -2.79 4.81
CA ILE A 169 -9.25 -1.70 3.83
C ILE A 169 -10.15 -1.93 2.61
N GLY A 170 -10.88 -3.05 2.58
CA GLY A 170 -11.78 -3.38 1.49
C GLY A 170 -13.10 -2.60 1.53
N ASP A 171 -13.99 -2.92 0.60
CA ASP A 171 -15.34 -2.35 0.50
C ASP A 171 -16.43 -3.37 0.89
N ALA A 172 -16.07 -4.45 1.61
CA ALA A 172 -17.02 -5.34 2.25
C ALA A 172 -16.59 -5.78 3.66
N THR A 173 -17.56 -6.18 4.49
CA THR A 173 -17.29 -6.74 5.82
C THR A 173 -16.62 -8.11 5.71
N ALA A 174 -15.46 -8.25 6.34
CA ALA A 174 -14.75 -9.51 6.49
C ALA A 174 -15.41 -10.37 7.56
N THR A 175 -15.53 -11.67 7.32
CA THR A 175 -16.21 -12.64 8.19
C THR A 175 -15.48 -13.98 8.19
N ASN A 176 -15.85 -14.91 9.08
CA ASN A 176 -15.37 -16.30 9.07
C ASN A 176 -13.83 -16.42 9.08
N PHE A 177 -13.15 -15.56 9.85
CA PHE A 177 -11.69 -15.51 9.87
C PHE A 177 -11.08 -16.85 10.30
N LYS A 178 -10.08 -17.26 9.53
CA LYS A 178 -9.12 -18.31 9.86
C LYS A 178 -7.72 -17.74 9.70
N TRP A 179 -6.78 -18.29 10.45
CA TRP A 179 -5.38 -17.90 10.36
C TRP A 179 -4.54 -19.17 10.24
N ASP A 180 -3.53 -19.13 9.39
CA ASP A 180 -2.68 -20.29 9.13
C ASP A 180 -1.30 -20.14 9.77
N TYR A 181 -0.65 -19.01 9.49
CA TYR A 181 0.70 -18.74 9.97
C TYR A 181 0.99 -17.24 10.01
N VAL A 182 2.04 -16.93 10.76
CA VAL A 182 2.70 -15.62 10.74
C VAL A 182 4.04 -15.79 10.06
N ILE A 183 4.41 -14.83 9.22
CA ILE A 183 5.78 -14.66 8.73
C ILE A 183 6.40 -13.51 9.52
N VAL A 184 7.58 -13.78 10.08
CA VAL A 184 8.44 -12.74 10.64
C VAL A 184 9.74 -12.74 9.86
N GLY A 185 10.05 -11.62 9.22
CA GLY A 185 11.27 -11.45 8.44
C GLY A 185 12.21 -10.42 9.07
N TRP A 186 13.44 -10.38 8.57
CA TRP A 186 14.39 -9.31 8.88
C TRP A 186 15.37 -9.02 7.73
N GLY A 187 15.50 -7.72 7.40
CA GLY A 187 16.37 -7.21 6.33
C GLY A 187 15.82 -7.42 4.91
N ASP A 188 16.48 -6.80 3.92
CA ASP A 188 16.01 -6.72 2.52
C ASP A 188 16.14 -8.04 1.71
N LYS A 189 16.47 -9.17 2.36
CA LYS A 189 16.71 -10.45 1.68
C LYS A 189 15.64 -11.49 2.05
N PRO A 190 14.98 -12.12 1.05
CA PRO A 190 13.89 -13.09 1.26
C PRO A 190 14.30 -14.41 1.95
N HIS A 191 15.55 -14.56 2.40
CA HIS A 191 16.08 -15.76 3.06
C HIS A 191 16.02 -15.72 4.58
N HIS A 192 15.43 -14.66 5.17
CA HIS A 192 15.34 -14.48 6.62
C HIS A 192 13.90 -14.54 7.16
N ASP A 193 12.95 -15.01 6.35
CA ASP A 193 11.55 -15.14 6.76
C ASP A 193 11.33 -16.43 7.55
N PHE A 194 10.95 -16.29 8.81
CA PHE A 194 10.56 -17.38 9.70
C PHE A 194 9.05 -17.53 9.65
N LYS A 195 8.62 -18.68 9.14
CA LYS A 195 7.22 -19.07 9.16
C LYS A 195 6.90 -19.69 10.52
N TYR A 196 6.10 -19.00 11.31
CA TYR A 196 5.50 -19.54 12.54
C TYR A 196 4.08 -20.02 12.24
N THR A 197 3.94 -21.33 12.06
CA THR A 197 2.69 -22.00 11.73
C THR A 197 1.89 -22.37 12.98
N ASN A 198 0.57 -22.43 12.82
CA ASN A 198 -0.32 -23.01 13.81
C ASN A 198 -0.28 -24.54 13.81
N ASP A 199 0.87 -25.15 14.05
CA ASP A 199 1.07 -26.61 13.90
C ASP A 199 0.21 -27.47 14.84
N SER A 200 -0.46 -26.84 15.81
CA SER A 200 -1.28 -27.52 16.82
C SER A 200 -2.79 -27.34 16.64
N GLY A 201 -3.26 -26.66 15.59
CA GLY A 201 -4.68 -26.37 15.39
C GLY A 201 -5.28 -25.49 16.49
N LYS A 202 -4.45 -24.70 17.19
CA LYS A 202 -4.90 -23.81 18.27
C LYS A 202 -5.67 -22.63 17.69
N LYS A 203 -6.89 -22.42 18.17
CA LYS A 203 -7.67 -21.22 17.82
C LYS A 203 -7.00 -19.98 18.43
N HIS A 204 -6.85 -18.92 17.64
CA HIS A 204 -6.46 -17.62 18.17
C HIS A 204 -7.66 -17.00 18.89
N PRO A 205 -7.50 -16.35 20.06
CA PRO A 205 -8.62 -15.81 20.82
C PRO A 205 -9.40 -14.73 20.04
N VAL A 206 -8.74 -14.03 19.12
CA VAL A 206 -9.35 -12.97 18.31
C VAL A 206 -9.58 -13.39 16.85
N LEU A 207 -8.68 -14.18 16.25
CA LEU A 207 -8.74 -14.53 14.82
C LEU A 207 -9.46 -15.86 14.69
N ASN A 208 -10.79 -15.80 14.69
CA ASN A 208 -11.65 -16.96 14.62
C ASN A 208 -12.95 -16.64 13.86
N GLU A 209 -13.76 -17.66 13.60
CA GLU A 209 -14.96 -17.57 12.78
C GLU A 209 -16.01 -16.56 13.26
N SER A 210 -15.98 -16.17 14.56
CA SER A 210 -16.88 -15.15 15.10
C SER A 210 -16.43 -13.72 14.85
N LEU A 211 -15.18 -13.51 14.42
CA LEU A 211 -14.68 -12.19 14.10
C LEU A 211 -15.38 -11.67 12.84
N THR A 212 -15.95 -10.48 12.97
CA THR A 212 -16.44 -9.68 11.86
C THR A 212 -15.70 -8.35 11.86
N LEU A 213 -15.21 -7.92 10.70
CA LEU A 213 -14.43 -6.69 10.58
C LEU A 213 -14.96 -5.84 9.43
N GLU A 214 -15.66 -4.76 9.77
CA GLU A 214 -16.10 -3.78 8.79
C GLU A 214 -14.91 -2.97 8.25
N PRO A 215 -15.01 -2.40 7.04
CA PRO A 215 -14.00 -1.47 6.53
C PRO A 215 -13.70 -0.33 7.50
N GLY A 216 -12.42 0.05 7.56
CA GLY A 216 -11.91 1.06 8.49
C GLY A 216 -11.73 0.58 9.92
N ARG A 217 -12.26 -0.59 10.28
CA ARG A 217 -12.08 -1.18 11.62
C ARG A 217 -10.82 -2.04 11.68
N PHE A 218 -10.31 -2.19 12.89
CA PHE A 218 -9.18 -3.04 13.22
C PHE A 218 -9.42 -3.84 14.49
N VAL A 219 -8.74 -4.96 14.62
CA VAL A 219 -8.54 -5.67 15.88
C VAL A 219 -7.05 -5.80 16.18
N LYS A 220 -6.71 -5.85 17.46
CA LYS A 220 -5.34 -6.10 17.89
C LYS A 220 -5.16 -7.57 18.20
N VAL A 221 -4.03 -8.11 17.74
CA VAL A 221 -3.66 -9.51 17.90
C VAL A 221 -2.26 -9.58 18.50
N SER A 222 -1.96 -10.70 19.16
CA SER A 222 -0.66 -10.88 19.80
C SER A 222 -0.16 -12.29 19.64
N PHE A 223 1.11 -12.41 19.27
CA PHE A 223 1.80 -13.67 19.06
C PHE A 223 3.02 -13.75 19.96
N ALA A 224 3.28 -14.94 20.50
CA ALA A 224 4.50 -15.25 21.25
C ALA A 224 5.24 -16.34 20.48
N ILE A 225 6.17 -15.91 19.62
CA ILE A 225 6.83 -16.74 18.62
C ILE A 225 8.12 -17.30 19.24
N PRO A 226 8.24 -18.63 19.40
CA PRO A 226 9.48 -19.25 19.87
C PRO A 226 10.64 -18.93 18.92
N LEU A 227 11.77 -18.51 19.49
CA LEU A 227 13.01 -18.32 18.75
C LEU A 227 13.77 -19.65 18.73
N GLU A 228 13.21 -20.65 18.05
CA GLU A 228 13.83 -21.98 17.87
C GLU A 228 14.50 -22.04 16.50
N GLY A 229 15.82 -22.16 16.45
CA GLY A 229 16.59 -22.19 15.21
C GLY A 229 18.10 -22.10 15.43
N PRO A 230 18.94 -22.24 14.37
CA PRO A 230 20.38 -22.04 14.47
C PRO A 230 20.68 -20.63 14.99
N ALA A 231 21.80 -20.47 15.71
CA ALA A 231 22.22 -19.23 16.34
C ALA A 231 22.50 -18.11 15.32
N VAL A 232 21.45 -17.52 14.76
CA VAL A 232 21.48 -16.29 13.99
C VAL A 232 21.35 -15.14 15.00
N PRO A 233 22.16 -14.07 14.88
CA PRO A 233 21.98 -12.87 15.70
C PRO A 233 20.54 -12.37 15.57
N LEU A 234 19.88 -12.09 16.70
CA LEU A 234 18.55 -11.52 16.69
C LEU A 234 18.59 -10.12 16.07
N PRO A 235 17.72 -9.80 15.09
CA PRO A 235 17.67 -8.47 14.48
C PRO A 235 17.21 -7.43 15.51
N GLU A 236 17.56 -6.17 15.28
CA GLU A 236 16.98 -5.06 16.02
C GLU A 236 15.46 -5.03 15.79
N ILE A 237 14.70 -4.62 16.81
CA ILE A 237 13.22 -4.59 16.74
C ILE A 237 12.71 -3.78 15.54
N LYS A 238 13.42 -2.70 15.17
CA LYS A 238 13.06 -1.83 14.04
C LYS A 238 13.14 -2.52 12.68
N ASP A 239 13.93 -3.59 12.56
CA ASP A 239 14.18 -4.32 11.31
C ASP A 239 13.24 -5.53 11.15
N ILE A 240 12.33 -5.74 12.11
CA ILE A 240 11.37 -6.84 12.09
C ILE A 240 10.20 -6.50 11.16
N SER A 241 9.94 -7.36 10.18
CA SER A 241 8.69 -7.37 9.42
C SER A 241 7.72 -8.40 10.00
N PHE A 242 6.43 -8.15 9.85
CA PHE A 242 5.36 -9.06 10.28
C PHE A 242 4.31 -9.14 9.19
N ARG A 243 3.99 -10.35 8.73
CA ARG A 243 2.86 -10.63 7.84
C ARG A 243 2.03 -11.75 8.42
N LEU A 244 0.73 -11.56 8.48
CA LEU A 244 -0.22 -12.58 8.90
C LEU A 244 -0.91 -13.16 7.65
N GLU A 245 -0.93 -14.48 7.52
CA GLU A 245 -1.74 -15.15 6.52
C GLU A 245 -3.10 -15.53 7.11
N THR A 246 -4.16 -14.99 6.51
CA THR A 246 -5.55 -15.23 6.93
C THR A 246 -6.44 -15.58 5.75
N ASP A 247 -7.37 -16.51 5.97
CA ASP A 247 -8.51 -16.80 5.11
C ASP A 247 -9.75 -16.15 5.72
N TYR A 248 -10.60 -15.53 4.90
CA TYR A 248 -11.78 -14.80 5.34
C TYR A 248 -12.85 -14.76 4.24
N GLY A 249 -14.11 -14.64 4.65
CA GLY A 249 -15.26 -14.45 3.79
C GLY A 249 -15.66 -12.97 3.67
N HIS A 250 -16.50 -12.68 2.69
CA HIS A 250 -16.91 -11.33 2.29
C HIS A 250 -18.44 -11.34 2.25
N SER A 251 -19.09 -10.38 2.90
CA SER A 251 -20.55 -10.40 3.03
C SER A 251 -21.18 -9.07 2.62
N THR A 252 -21.23 -8.12 3.55
CA THR A 252 -21.94 -6.86 3.39
C THR A 252 -21.08 -5.83 2.66
N PRO A 253 -21.51 -5.32 1.50
CA PRO A 253 -20.86 -4.16 0.88
C PRO A 253 -20.90 -2.96 1.82
N HIS A 254 -19.78 -2.25 1.89
CA HIS A 254 -19.63 -1.01 2.60
C HIS A 254 -19.32 0.09 1.59
N ARG A 255 -20.25 1.02 1.43
CA ARG A 255 -20.00 2.21 0.61
C ARG A 255 -19.24 3.20 1.45
N ILE A 256 -17.92 3.20 1.30
CA ILE A 256 -17.08 4.25 1.84
C ILE A 256 -17.40 5.53 1.03
N ASN A 257 -17.68 6.63 1.74
CA ASN A 257 -17.85 7.93 1.10
C ASN A 257 -16.50 8.46 0.60
N ARG A 258 -16.47 9.65 -0.03
CA ARG A 258 -15.23 10.22 -0.63
C ARG A 258 -14.01 10.18 0.31
N GLN A 259 -14.19 10.39 1.61
CA GLN A 259 -13.14 10.27 2.61
C GLN A 259 -13.73 9.84 3.94
N GLU A 260 -13.14 8.83 4.58
CA GLU A 260 -13.55 8.36 5.91
C GLU A 260 -12.34 8.16 6.82
N ILE A 261 -12.45 8.67 8.04
CA ILE A 261 -11.42 8.52 9.08
C ILE A 261 -12.00 7.68 10.21
N PHE A 262 -11.28 6.63 10.58
CA PHE A 262 -11.58 5.82 11.75
C PHE A 262 -10.47 6.00 12.78
N VAL A 263 -10.80 6.55 13.94
CA VAL A 263 -9.88 6.74 15.05
C VAL A 263 -10.25 5.76 16.15
N ASN A 264 -9.35 4.81 16.46
CA ASN A 264 -9.56 3.79 17.48
C ASN A 264 -10.90 3.05 17.32
N ASN A 265 -11.17 2.55 16.11
CA ASN A 265 -12.46 1.93 15.75
C ASN A 265 -13.67 2.85 15.91
N GLN A 266 -13.54 4.17 15.90
CA GLN A 266 -14.67 5.09 15.86
C GLN A 266 -14.60 5.91 14.58
N ARG A 267 -15.68 5.95 13.81
CA ARG A 267 -15.76 6.84 12.64
C ARG A 267 -15.76 8.28 13.14
N LEU A 268 -14.84 9.09 12.65
CA LEU A 268 -14.77 10.51 12.94
C LEU A 268 -15.74 11.23 11.99
N ASP A 269 -16.78 11.84 12.54
CA ASP A 269 -17.79 12.58 11.78
C ASP A 269 -17.52 14.08 11.89
N SER A 270 -16.37 14.51 11.37
CA SER A 270 -15.92 15.90 11.46
C SER A 270 -15.34 16.43 10.16
N ASP A 271 -15.30 17.76 10.04
CA ASP A 271 -14.76 18.43 8.85
C ASP A 271 -13.26 18.15 8.72
N ILE A 272 -12.92 17.43 7.66
CA ILE A 272 -11.54 17.16 7.27
C ILE A 272 -11.09 18.33 6.39
N VAL A 273 -9.93 18.88 6.71
CA VAL A 273 -9.33 19.98 5.95
C VAL A 273 -8.04 19.49 5.32
N ASP A 274 -8.11 19.16 4.03
CA ASP A 274 -6.93 18.83 3.23
C ASP A 274 -6.26 20.12 2.74
N ASP A 275 -4.97 20.24 3.04
CA ASP A 275 -4.13 21.36 2.61
C ASP A 275 -2.83 20.82 2.02
N TYR A 276 -2.82 20.71 0.69
CA TYR A 276 -1.78 20.05 -0.11
C TYR A 276 -1.46 18.63 0.35
N ASP A 277 -0.48 18.47 1.22
CA ASP A 277 0.06 17.19 1.69
C ASP A 277 -0.20 16.96 3.20
N THR A 278 -0.92 17.88 3.85
CA THR A 278 -1.28 17.77 5.25
C THR A 278 -2.79 17.76 5.42
N MET A 279 -3.29 16.64 5.93
CA MET A 279 -4.66 16.54 6.39
C MET A 279 -4.76 17.03 7.83
N TYR A 280 -5.70 17.95 8.05
CA TYR A 280 -6.02 18.49 9.37
C TYR A 280 -7.37 17.98 9.86
N VAL A 281 -7.46 17.75 11.16
CA VAL A 281 -8.70 17.36 11.84
C VAL A 281 -8.91 18.20 13.10
N PRO A 282 -10.15 18.35 13.58
CA PRO A 282 -10.41 19.00 14.86
C PRO A 282 -9.68 18.29 15.99
N LEU A 283 -8.91 19.07 16.76
CA LEU A 283 -8.06 18.54 17.82
C LEU A 283 -8.86 17.76 18.86
N ARG A 284 -10.03 18.30 19.25
CA ARG A 284 -10.87 17.71 20.28
C ARG A 284 -11.37 16.33 19.88
N ASP A 285 -11.94 16.21 18.68
CA ASP A 285 -12.51 14.96 18.19
C ASP A 285 -11.42 13.87 18.08
N LEU A 286 -10.25 14.23 17.52
CA LEU A 286 -9.11 13.31 17.44
C LEU A 286 -8.63 12.87 18.83
N ALA A 287 -8.40 13.83 19.73
CA ALA A 287 -7.87 13.57 21.06
C ALA A 287 -8.84 12.70 21.88
N GLU A 288 -10.13 13.04 21.89
CA GLU A 288 -11.16 12.31 22.65
C GLU A 288 -11.36 10.89 22.11
N ALA A 289 -11.36 10.68 20.79
CA ALA A 289 -11.42 9.35 20.18
C ALA A 289 -10.18 8.48 20.53
N LEU A 290 -9.04 9.12 20.76
CA LEU A 290 -7.81 8.47 21.26
C LEU A 290 -7.75 8.33 22.78
N GLY A 291 -8.83 8.68 23.50
CA GLY A 291 -8.92 8.57 24.96
C GLY A 291 -8.17 9.66 25.73
N ALA A 292 -7.88 10.79 25.08
CA ALA A 292 -7.23 11.96 25.68
C ALA A 292 -8.25 13.03 26.09
N THR A 293 -7.86 13.91 27.00
CA THR A 293 -8.65 15.09 27.40
C THR A 293 -8.02 16.37 26.87
N VAL A 294 -8.84 17.33 26.44
CA VAL A 294 -8.37 18.63 25.92
C VAL A 294 -8.89 19.79 26.77
N THR A 295 -7.96 20.56 27.33
CA THR A 295 -8.22 21.82 28.04
C THR A 295 -7.79 22.99 27.17
N TRP A 296 -8.70 23.92 26.90
CA TRP A 296 -8.43 25.13 26.12
C TRP A 296 -8.15 26.33 27.04
N GLU A 297 -7.13 27.13 26.71
CA GLU A 297 -6.82 28.40 27.36
C GLU A 297 -6.97 29.54 26.34
N GLU A 298 -8.01 30.33 26.54
CA GLU A 298 -8.42 31.39 25.62
C GLU A 298 -7.37 32.51 25.54
N ARG A 299 -6.74 32.88 26.65
CA ARG A 299 -5.81 34.01 26.69
C ARG A 299 -4.58 33.79 25.82
N THR A 300 -4.12 32.54 25.74
CA THR A 300 -2.93 32.16 24.96
C THR A 300 -3.28 31.41 23.69
N GLN A 301 -4.58 31.24 23.38
CA GLN A 301 -5.07 30.47 22.23
C GLN A 301 -4.38 29.10 22.16
N SER A 302 -4.32 28.41 23.30
CA SER A 302 -3.56 27.17 23.47
C SER A 302 -4.41 26.02 23.98
N ALA A 303 -4.08 24.81 23.53
CA ALA A 303 -4.68 23.57 23.97
C ALA A 303 -3.66 22.73 24.73
N LEU A 304 -4.07 22.27 25.91
CA LEU A 304 -3.36 21.25 26.69
C LEU A 304 -4.09 19.92 26.54
N VAL A 305 -3.42 18.95 25.91
CA VAL A 305 -3.92 17.59 25.70
C VAL A 305 -3.24 16.64 26.67
N LYS A 306 -4.01 15.76 27.32
CA LYS A 306 -3.47 14.75 28.25
C LYS A 306 -4.00 13.36 27.96
N LYS A 307 -3.10 12.37 27.90
CA LYS A 307 -3.41 10.93 27.77
C LYS A 307 -2.43 10.12 28.62
N GLY A 308 -2.89 9.54 29.72
CA GLY A 308 -2.00 8.85 30.66
C GLY A 308 -0.87 9.77 31.15
N ASN A 309 0.38 9.38 30.88
CA ASN A 309 1.57 10.17 31.23
C ASN A 309 1.99 11.17 30.15
N THR A 310 1.31 11.19 28.99
CA THR A 310 1.61 12.11 27.89
C THR A 310 0.84 13.41 28.08
N SER A 311 1.54 14.53 27.99
CA SER A 311 0.98 15.88 27.98
C SER A 311 1.50 16.65 26.77
N ILE A 312 0.62 17.25 25.97
CA ILE A 312 1.00 18.02 24.78
C ILE A 312 0.43 19.43 24.94
N LEU A 313 1.28 20.45 24.88
CA LEU A 313 0.85 21.85 24.81
C LEU A 313 1.13 22.38 23.40
N THR A 314 0.09 22.94 22.79
CA THR A 314 0.16 23.54 21.46
C THR A 314 -0.73 24.78 21.37
N SER A 315 -0.50 25.66 20.41
CA SER A 315 -1.25 26.91 20.26
C SER A 315 -1.47 27.28 18.79
N VAL A 316 -2.48 28.10 18.53
CA VAL A 316 -2.81 28.59 17.19
C VAL A 316 -1.61 29.31 16.57
N GLY A 317 -1.26 28.94 15.33
CA GLY A 317 -0.16 29.53 14.56
C GLY A 317 1.23 29.21 15.11
N ASN A 318 1.36 28.26 16.04
CA ASN A 318 2.65 27.87 16.59
C ASN A 318 3.04 26.46 16.08
N PRO A 319 4.06 26.34 15.22
CA PRO A 319 4.51 25.06 14.69
C PRO A 319 5.27 24.20 15.74
N TYR A 320 5.50 24.73 16.95
CA TYR A 320 6.18 24.03 18.04
C TYR A 320 5.19 23.41 19.04
N TYR A 321 5.38 22.12 19.31
CA TYR A 321 4.57 21.33 20.24
C TYR A 321 5.44 20.94 21.44
N SER A 322 5.04 21.35 22.65
CA SER A 322 5.75 20.97 23.88
C SER A 322 5.19 19.66 24.43
N LEU A 323 6.06 18.67 24.61
CA LEU A 323 5.72 17.35 25.13
C LEU A 323 6.17 17.26 26.59
N ASN A 324 5.30 16.81 27.49
CA ASN A 324 5.59 16.51 28.90
C ASN A 324 6.25 17.64 29.71
N GLY A 325 6.14 18.89 29.25
CA GLY A 325 6.79 20.04 29.88
C GLY A 325 8.28 20.19 29.51
N ASP A 326 8.77 19.40 28.56
CA ASP A 326 10.14 19.50 28.04
C ASP A 326 10.36 20.83 27.29
N GLN A 327 11.59 21.33 27.37
CA GLN A 327 12.02 22.51 26.63
C GLN A 327 12.21 22.23 25.13
N ASP A 328 12.46 20.96 24.78
CA ASP A 328 12.60 20.51 23.40
C ASP A 328 11.21 20.36 22.78
N SER A 329 10.79 21.39 22.05
CA SER A 329 9.55 21.36 21.30
C SER A 329 9.74 20.67 19.96
N VAL A 330 8.76 19.88 19.55
CA VAL A 330 8.78 19.22 18.24
C VAL A 330 8.22 20.19 17.19
N LEU A 331 8.92 20.36 16.08
CA LEU A 331 8.50 21.22 14.96
C LEU A 331 7.66 20.42 13.96
N ASN A 332 6.50 20.94 13.57
CA ASN A 332 5.67 20.41 12.48
C ASN A 332 4.82 21.52 11.82
N HIS A 333 3.90 21.17 10.94
CA HIS A 333 2.90 22.10 10.42
C HIS A 333 2.11 22.76 11.56
N GLU A 334 1.84 24.05 11.39
CA GLU A 334 1.20 24.87 12.42
C GLU A 334 -0.28 24.50 12.61
N PRO A 335 -0.74 24.30 13.85
CA PRO A 335 -2.17 24.26 14.16
C PRO A 335 -2.84 25.59 13.82
N ARG A 336 -4.11 25.55 13.41
CA ARG A 336 -4.84 26.76 13.04
C ARG A 336 -6.32 26.67 13.39
N LEU A 337 -7.01 27.80 13.30
CA LEU A 337 -8.46 27.82 13.39
C LEU A 337 -9.07 27.61 12.00
N TYR A 338 -9.90 26.59 11.87
CA TYR A 338 -10.80 26.41 10.74
C TYR A 338 -12.09 27.17 10.98
N GLN A 339 -12.54 27.94 9.98
CA GLN A 339 -13.71 28.82 10.06
C GLN A 339 -13.73 29.71 11.33
N ASN A 340 -12.56 30.16 11.77
CA ASN A 340 -12.35 30.98 12.97
C ASN A 340 -12.88 30.39 14.29
N THR A 341 -13.20 29.09 14.34
CA THR A 341 -13.89 28.48 15.50
C THR A 341 -13.30 27.13 15.90
N THR A 342 -12.88 26.32 14.93
CA THR A 342 -12.46 24.95 15.20
C THR A 342 -10.95 24.86 15.19
N PHE A 343 -10.34 24.50 16.33
CA PHE A 343 -8.90 24.31 16.40
C PHE A 343 -8.50 22.98 15.77
N ILE A 344 -7.82 23.06 14.63
CA ILE A 344 -7.42 21.91 13.82
C ILE A 344 -5.91 21.67 13.89
N VAL A 345 -5.52 20.40 13.87
CA VAL A 345 -4.12 19.93 13.95
C VAL A 345 -3.80 18.93 12.85
N PRO A 346 -2.52 18.80 12.44
CA PRO A 346 -2.11 17.78 11.46
C PRO A 346 -2.37 16.37 11.98
N LEU A 347 -3.21 15.59 11.29
CA LEU A 347 -3.70 14.29 11.79
C LEU A 347 -2.56 13.34 12.12
N ARG A 348 -1.68 13.07 11.13
CA ARG A 348 -0.63 12.05 11.25
C ARG A 348 0.33 12.38 12.38
N PHE A 349 0.81 13.62 12.40
CA PHE A 349 1.76 14.09 13.40
C PHE A 349 1.16 14.05 14.81
N PHE A 350 -0.04 14.63 14.99
CA PHE A 350 -0.65 14.71 16.31
C PHE A 350 -1.07 13.33 16.85
N SER A 351 -1.53 12.43 15.98
CA SER A 351 -1.80 11.03 16.33
C SER A 351 -0.53 10.31 16.81
N GLY A 352 0.61 10.57 16.15
CA GLY A 352 1.91 10.04 16.56
C GLY A 352 2.35 10.51 17.95
N LEU A 353 2.14 11.79 18.30
CA LEU A 353 2.40 12.30 19.64
C LEU A 353 1.56 11.60 20.72
N LEU A 354 0.39 11.06 20.35
CA LEU A 354 -0.49 10.28 21.20
C LEU A 354 -0.28 8.75 21.10
N ASP A 355 0.91 8.32 20.66
CA ASP A 355 1.33 6.92 20.52
C ASP A 355 0.39 6.11 19.61
N SER A 356 0.08 6.67 18.43
CA SER A 356 -0.81 6.04 17.45
C SER A 356 -0.17 5.93 16.07
N GLU A 357 -0.47 4.85 15.38
CA GLU A 357 -0.12 4.61 13.99
C GLU A 357 -1.23 5.13 13.08
N VAL A 358 -0.88 5.71 11.92
CA VAL A 358 -1.87 6.16 10.94
C VAL A 358 -1.66 5.44 9.61
N ILE A 359 -2.68 4.71 9.18
CA ILE A 359 -2.75 4.03 7.89
C ILE A 359 -3.56 4.90 6.94
N TYR A 360 -3.01 5.12 5.75
CA TYR A 360 -3.69 5.79 4.65
C TYR A 360 -3.89 4.75 3.56
N HIS A 361 -5.14 4.52 3.19
CA HIS A 361 -5.48 3.67 2.08
C HIS A 361 -6.32 4.45 1.09
N ARG A 362 -5.80 4.62 -0.12
CA ARG A 362 -6.54 5.21 -1.23
C ARG A 362 -7.15 4.07 -2.04
N MET A 363 -8.47 4.06 -2.12
CA MET A 363 -9.21 3.17 -2.99
C MET A 363 -9.44 3.90 -4.31
N TRP A 364 -8.97 3.31 -5.40
CA TRP A 364 -9.12 3.89 -6.71
C TRP A 364 -10.56 3.73 -7.21
N ALA A 365 -11.22 4.86 -7.43
CA ALA A 365 -12.51 5.00 -8.10
C ALA A 365 -12.47 6.29 -8.94
N LYS A 366 -13.49 6.51 -9.80
CA LYS A 366 -13.59 7.72 -10.63
C LYS A 366 -13.45 9.02 -9.82
N GLU A 367 -13.91 8.99 -8.57
CA GLU A 367 -13.49 9.92 -7.52
C GLU A 367 -12.73 9.10 -6.49
N PRO A 368 -11.44 9.39 -6.21
CA PRO A 368 -10.66 8.60 -5.27
C PRO A 368 -11.33 8.63 -3.90
N ILE A 369 -11.40 7.47 -3.26
CA ILE A 369 -11.88 7.33 -1.90
C ILE A 369 -10.68 7.17 -0.99
N GLU A 370 -10.63 7.94 0.09
CA GLU A 370 -9.56 7.83 1.08
C GLU A 370 -10.09 7.25 2.39
N LEU A 371 -9.55 6.11 2.78
CA LEU A 371 -9.78 5.48 4.07
C LEU A 371 -8.56 5.71 4.96
N ILE A 372 -8.75 6.39 6.07
CA ILE A 372 -7.70 6.62 7.06
C ILE A 372 -8.04 5.89 8.35
N ILE A 373 -7.08 5.11 8.86
CA ILE A 373 -7.25 4.33 10.10
C ILE A 373 -6.17 4.76 11.08
N VAL A 374 -6.58 5.35 12.21
CA VAL A 374 -5.70 5.71 13.33
C VAL A 374 -5.81 4.64 14.41
N ILE A 375 -4.68 3.97 14.67
CA ILE A 375 -4.56 2.81 15.54
C ILE A 375 -3.68 3.16 16.73
N PRO A 376 -4.20 3.30 17.95
CA PRO A 376 -3.38 3.44 19.15
C PRO A 376 -2.45 2.23 19.32
N ARG A 377 -1.16 2.43 19.56
CA ARG A 377 -0.21 1.32 19.78
C ARG A 377 -0.47 0.64 21.12
N SER A 378 -0.75 1.43 22.15
CA SER A 378 -1.23 0.98 23.46
C SER A 378 -2.73 0.65 23.45
N ASN A 379 -3.17 -0.27 24.32
CA ASN A 379 -4.58 -0.63 24.49
C ASN A 379 -5.34 0.38 25.35
#